data_AF-A0A519KAG6-F1
#
_entry.id   AF-A0A519KAG6-F1
#
_cell.length_a   1.000
_cell.length_b   1.000
_cell.length_c   1.000
_cell.angle_alpha   90.00
_cell.angle_beta   90.00
_cell.angle_gamma   90.00
#
_symmetry.space_group_name_H-M   'P 1'
#
loop_
_entity.id
_entity.type
_entity.pdbx_description
1 polymer ?
#
loop_
_entity_poly.entity_id
_entity_poly.type
_entity_poly.pdbx_seq_one_letter_code
_entity_poly.pdbx_strand_id
1 'polypeptide(L)'
;MQSTNDLNKELNRIVAELNEEASKLLINNETDYRVVALRGLSSYTSILFSRLITSQNAPIEHIAISARNLFECYLLVNYIIEDSCRAKEFISQKAFEELEINEGFLSLTTAATSETSIKMIRDRMDYIKKVMKSAELTPSRHWNVNQLALKTNNKIEYDAFFKLYSKYVHPSSWIVNSHNYEYDNPVFKNIFFSQGQIFTKRIVKLIYKYQGKETIT
;
A
#
# COMPACT_ATOMS: atom_id res chain seq x y z
N MET A 1 -22.89 -8.22 11.32
CA MET A 1 -21.85 -7.73 10.38
C MET A 1 -21.63 -6.25 10.65
N GLN A 2 -20.37 -5.82 10.80
CA GLN A 2 -20.05 -4.39 10.93
C GLN A 2 -20.36 -3.69 9.60
N SER A 3 -21.00 -2.52 9.64
CA SER A 3 -21.34 -1.80 8.41
C SER A 3 -20.08 -1.19 7.77
N THR A 4 -20.11 -0.97 6.44
CA THR A 4 -19.03 -0.27 5.71
C THR A 4 -18.68 1.07 6.34
N ASN A 5 -19.70 1.79 6.82
CA ASN A 5 -19.53 3.09 7.47
C ASN A 5 -18.82 2.98 8.81
N ASP A 6 -19.11 1.95 9.60
CA ASP A 6 -18.43 1.73 10.88
C ASP A 6 -16.97 1.36 10.67
N LEU A 7 -16.68 0.50 9.69
CA LEU A 7 -15.30 0.16 9.34
C LEU A 7 -14.51 1.37 8.86
N ASN A 8 -15.13 2.25 8.07
CA ASN A 8 -14.49 3.49 7.62
C ASN A 8 -14.20 4.45 8.80
N LYS A 9 -15.13 4.57 9.76
CA LYS A 9 -14.94 5.37 10.98
C LYS A 9 -13.79 4.83 11.82
N GLU A 10 -13.72 3.51 12.02
CA GLU A 10 -12.64 2.87 12.78
C GLU A 10 -11.27 3.08 12.13
N LEU A 11 -11.20 2.92 10.81
CA LEU A 11 -9.97 3.17 10.06
C LEU A 11 -9.53 4.63 10.19
N ASN A 12 -10.45 5.60 10.06
CA ASN A 12 -10.13 7.01 10.23
C ASN A 12 -9.69 7.34 11.67
N ARG A 13 -10.26 6.67 12.67
CA ARG A 13 -9.77 6.77 14.06
C ARG A 13 -8.33 6.29 14.18
N ILE A 14 -7.99 5.12 13.62
CA ILE A 14 -6.61 4.61 13.61
C ILE A 14 -5.66 5.60 12.94
N VAL A 15 -6.06 6.16 11.79
CA VAL A 15 -5.24 7.15 11.07
C VAL A 15 -4.99 8.37 11.94
N ALA A 16 -6.01 8.89 12.63
CA ALA A 16 -5.85 10.05 13.51
C ALA A 16 -4.90 9.75 14.68
N GLU A 17 -5.08 8.60 15.34
CA GLU A 17 -4.25 8.17 16.48
C GLU A 17 -2.77 8.00 16.07
N LEU A 18 -2.49 7.31 14.97
CA LEU A 18 -1.11 7.12 14.49
C LEU A 18 -0.47 8.41 13.99
N ASN A 19 -1.25 9.35 13.45
CA ASN A 19 -0.74 10.69 13.12
C ASN A 19 -0.36 11.49 14.37
N GLU A 20 -1.18 11.41 15.42
CA GLU A 20 -0.89 12.07 16.70
C GLU A 20 0.36 11.48 17.35
N GLU A 21 0.47 10.15 17.38
CA GLU A 21 1.63 9.43 17.92
C GLU A 21 2.92 9.78 17.18
N ALA A 22 2.89 9.75 15.83
CA ALA A 22 4.03 10.16 15.01
C ALA A 22 4.42 11.63 15.24
N SER A 23 3.45 12.51 15.48
CA SER A 23 3.71 13.93 15.75
C SER A 23 4.40 14.13 17.11
N LYS A 24 4.00 13.37 18.13
CA LYS A 24 4.64 13.38 19.46
C LYS A 24 6.10 12.92 19.37
N LEU A 25 6.35 11.81 18.67
CA LEU A 25 7.72 11.32 18.44
C LEU A 25 8.59 12.38 17.77
N LEU A 26 8.06 13.06 16.74
CA LEU A 26 8.78 14.13 16.04
C LEU A 26 9.12 15.31 16.96
N ILE A 27 8.17 15.76 17.78
CA ILE A 27 8.38 16.86 18.75
C ILE A 27 9.48 16.51 19.76
N ASN A 28 9.53 15.25 20.18
CA ASN A 28 10.50 14.75 21.15
C ASN A 28 11.86 14.38 20.53
N ASN A 29 12.03 14.53 19.21
CA ASN A 29 13.21 14.08 18.46
C ASN A 29 13.47 12.56 18.64
N GLU A 30 12.40 11.79 18.78
CA GLU A 30 12.39 10.34 18.88
C GLU A 30 11.97 9.71 17.55
N THR A 31 12.28 8.43 17.34
CA THR A 31 11.87 7.72 16.12
C THR A 31 11.44 6.30 16.46
N ASP A 32 10.17 5.98 16.18
CA ASP A 32 9.68 4.61 16.09
C ASP A 32 9.29 4.32 14.63
N TYR A 33 10.10 3.49 13.96
CA TYR A 33 9.87 3.12 12.57
C TYR A 33 8.55 2.36 12.37
N ARG A 34 8.03 1.62 13.35
CA ARG A 34 6.72 0.96 13.25
C ARG A 34 5.62 2.00 13.21
N VAL A 35 5.64 2.97 14.11
CA VAL A 35 4.64 4.06 14.13
C VAL A 35 4.66 4.81 12.80
N VAL A 36 5.85 5.18 12.30
CA VAL A 36 5.98 5.88 11.01
C VAL A 36 5.45 5.05 9.86
N ALA A 37 5.79 3.76 9.78
CA ALA A 37 5.32 2.85 8.73
C ALA A 37 3.81 2.63 8.80
N LEU A 38 3.27 2.35 9.98
CA LEU A 38 1.84 2.10 10.21
C LEU A 38 1.01 3.36 9.97
N ARG A 39 1.52 4.54 10.30
CA ARG A 39 0.89 5.83 9.95
C ARG A 39 0.73 5.96 8.43
N GLY A 40 1.80 5.68 7.67
CA GLY A 40 1.76 5.73 6.21
C GLY A 40 0.79 4.69 5.61
N LEU A 41 0.90 3.44 6.05
CA LEU A 41 0.06 2.33 5.58
C LEU A 41 -1.42 2.53 5.93
N SER A 42 -1.76 2.99 7.14
CA SER A 42 -3.14 3.24 7.54
C SER A 42 -3.75 4.40 6.75
N SER A 43 -2.98 5.47 6.52
CA SER A 43 -3.42 6.61 5.70
C SER A 43 -3.70 6.18 4.27
N TYR A 44 -2.80 5.39 3.67
CA TYR A 44 -3.00 4.87 2.32
C TYR A 44 -4.16 3.85 2.25
N THR A 45 -4.31 3.00 3.27
CA THR A 45 -5.45 2.08 3.42
C THR A 45 -6.77 2.86 3.44
N SER A 46 -6.85 4.00 4.15
CA SER A 46 -8.05 4.86 4.15
C SER A 46 -8.37 5.41 2.76
N ILE A 47 -7.35 5.85 2.02
CA ILE A 47 -7.52 6.30 0.62
C ILE A 47 -8.05 5.16 -0.25
N LEU A 48 -7.46 3.97 -0.17
CA LEU A 48 -7.88 2.80 -0.95
C LEU A 48 -9.30 2.34 -0.59
N PHE A 49 -9.64 2.35 0.69
CA PHE A 49 -10.97 1.96 1.16
C PHE A 49 -12.04 2.98 0.73
N SER A 50 -11.73 4.27 0.79
CA SER A 50 -12.60 5.32 0.24
C SER A 50 -12.81 5.14 -1.27
N ARG A 51 -11.75 4.83 -2.04
CA ARG A 51 -11.86 4.50 -3.47
C ARG A 51 -12.74 3.27 -3.71
N LEU A 52 -12.59 2.22 -2.90
CA LEU A 52 -13.42 1.01 -2.99
C LEU A 52 -14.91 1.33 -2.82
N ILE A 53 -15.25 2.15 -1.80
CA ILE A 53 -16.64 2.54 -1.50
C ILE A 53 -17.23 3.41 -2.60
N THR A 54 -16.47 4.40 -3.07
CA THR A 54 -16.93 5.35 -4.09
C THR A 54 -16.98 4.75 -5.50
N SER A 55 -16.25 3.68 -5.76
CA SER A 55 -16.17 3.03 -7.08
C SER A 55 -17.21 1.92 -7.28
N GLN A 56 -18.23 1.77 -6.44
CA GLN A 56 -19.23 0.70 -6.56
C GLN A 56 -19.93 0.66 -7.94
N ASN A 57 -20.15 1.83 -8.54
CA ASN A 57 -20.75 1.98 -9.86
C ASN A 57 -19.72 2.19 -10.99
N ALA A 58 -18.43 2.17 -10.67
CA ALA A 58 -17.38 2.30 -11.66
C ALA A 58 -17.15 0.97 -12.41
N PRO A 59 -16.37 0.98 -13.51
CA PRO A 59 -15.88 -0.25 -14.13
C PRO A 59 -15.15 -1.14 -13.11
N ILE A 60 -15.30 -2.47 -13.24
CA ILE A 60 -14.82 -3.48 -12.29
C ILE A 60 -13.33 -3.36 -11.98
N GLU A 61 -12.53 -2.85 -12.91
CA GLU A 61 -11.09 -2.63 -12.79
C GLU A 61 -10.76 -1.73 -11.58
N HIS A 62 -11.58 -0.71 -11.31
CA HIS A 62 -11.39 0.19 -10.18
C HIS A 62 -11.56 -0.52 -8.83
N ILE A 63 -12.56 -1.40 -8.74
CA ILE A 63 -12.83 -2.20 -7.54
C ILE A 63 -11.76 -3.27 -7.37
N ALA A 64 -11.37 -3.94 -8.47
CA ALA A 64 -10.33 -4.96 -8.48
C ALA A 64 -8.96 -4.42 -8.03
N ILE A 65 -8.54 -3.26 -8.54
CA ILE A 65 -7.29 -2.60 -8.14
C ILE A 65 -7.34 -2.20 -6.66
N SER A 66 -8.45 -1.63 -6.21
CA SER A 66 -8.60 -1.22 -4.81
C SER A 66 -8.53 -2.42 -3.86
N ALA A 67 -9.24 -3.51 -4.18
CA ALA A 67 -9.21 -4.75 -3.40
C ALA A 67 -7.82 -5.40 -3.37
N ARG A 68 -7.12 -5.43 -4.52
CA ARG A 68 -5.75 -5.92 -4.62
C ARG A 68 -4.81 -5.10 -3.73
N ASN A 69 -4.84 -3.78 -3.83
CA ASN A 69 -3.92 -2.94 -3.07
C ASN A 69 -4.23 -3.00 -1.57
N LEU A 70 -5.49 -3.17 -1.16
CA LEU A 70 -5.86 -3.41 0.24
C LEU A 70 -5.29 -4.75 0.75
N PHE A 71 -5.29 -5.80 -0.07
CA PHE A 71 -4.62 -7.06 0.28
C PHE A 71 -3.11 -6.86 0.46
N GLU A 72 -2.45 -6.16 -0.46
CA GLU A 72 -1.01 -5.87 -0.35
C GLU A 72 -0.69 -5.02 0.89
N CYS A 73 -1.51 -4.02 1.22
CA CYS A 73 -1.41 -3.28 2.48
C CYS A 73 -1.56 -4.19 3.70
N TYR A 74 -2.48 -5.16 3.66
CA TYR A 74 -2.64 -6.12 4.75
C TYR A 74 -1.37 -6.97 4.95
N LEU A 75 -0.76 -7.46 3.87
CA LEU A 75 0.50 -8.21 3.95
C LEU A 75 1.61 -7.36 4.57
N LEU A 76 1.74 -6.09 4.15
CA LEU A 76 2.74 -5.16 4.68
C LEU A 76 2.54 -4.89 6.17
N VAL A 77 1.30 -4.57 6.58
CA VAL A 77 0.97 -4.33 8.00
C VAL A 77 1.27 -5.56 8.84
N ASN A 78 0.86 -6.75 8.39
CA ASN A 78 1.12 -7.99 9.10
C ASN A 78 2.62 -8.27 9.23
N TYR A 79 3.39 -8.04 8.17
CA TYR A 79 4.82 -8.29 8.17
C TYR A 79 5.60 -7.30 9.07
N ILE A 80 5.20 -6.03 9.09
CA ILE A 80 5.89 -4.94 9.82
C ILE A 80 5.60 -4.96 11.32
N ILE A 81 4.37 -5.30 11.74
CA ILE A 81 3.99 -5.25 13.16
C ILE A 81 4.84 -6.19 14.02
N GLU A 82 5.27 -7.32 13.46
CA GLU A 82 6.03 -8.34 14.18
C GLU A 82 7.47 -7.92 14.53
N ASP A 83 8.08 -6.98 13.79
CA ASP A 83 9.51 -6.68 13.90
C ASP A 83 9.84 -5.24 13.45
N SER A 84 10.42 -4.45 14.35
CA SER A 84 10.80 -3.07 14.10
C SER A 84 11.92 -2.91 13.06
N CYS A 85 12.77 -3.92 12.87
CA CYS A 85 13.78 -3.92 11.82
C CYS A 85 13.12 -3.93 10.43
N ARG A 86 12.02 -4.67 10.25
CA ARG A 86 11.24 -4.69 9.01
C ARG A 86 10.58 -3.34 8.74
N ALA A 87 10.15 -2.64 9.79
CA ALA A 87 9.58 -1.29 9.65
C ALA A 87 10.64 -0.29 9.14
N LYS A 88 11.85 -0.34 9.68
CA LYS A 88 12.99 0.48 9.23
C LYS A 88 13.34 0.16 7.77
N GLU A 89 13.39 -1.13 7.43
CA GLU A 89 13.62 -1.60 6.07
C GLU A 89 12.54 -1.06 5.10
N PHE A 90 11.26 -1.20 5.44
CA PHE A 90 10.16 -0.68 4.62
C PHE A 90 10.26 0.81 4.37
N ILE A 91 10.56 1.61 5.40
CA ILE A 91 10.73 3.06 5.26
C ILE A 91 11.92 3.38 4.34
N SER A 92 13.00 2.59 4.40
CA SER A 92 14.16 2.77 3.53
C SER A 92 13.86 2.47 2.05
N GLN A 93 12.85 1.63 1.75
CA GLN A 93 12.45 1.29 0.38
C GLN A 93 12.02 2.54 -0.39
N LYS A 94 11.32 3.49 0.25
CA LYS A 94 10.92 4.75 -0.39
C LYS A 94 12.11 5.47 -1.02
N ALA A 95 13.23 5.56 -0.31
CA ALA A 95 14.40 6.27 -0.80
C ALA A 95 15.04 5.54 -1.99
N PHE A 96 15.06 4.22 -1.96
CA PHE A 96 15.53 3.39 -3.07
C PHE A 96 14.60 3.50 -4.29
N GLU A 97 13.29 3.36 -4.11
CA GLU A 97 12.28 3.52 -5.16
C GLU A 97 12.34 4.91 -5.80
N GLU A 98 12.54 5.96 -5.00
CA GLU A 98 12.67 7.31 -5.52
C GLU A 98 13.93 7.46 -6.37
N LEU A 99 15.04 6.79 -6.04
CA LEU A 99 16.22 6.75 -6.91
C LEU A 99 15.91 6.02 -8.22
N GLU A 100 15.29 4.83 -8.18
CA GLU A 100 14.92 4.07 -9.38
C GLU A 100 13.96 4.85 -10.30
N ILE A 101 13.00 5.59 -9.73
CA ILE A 101 12.08 6.45 -10.50
C ILE A 101 12.86 7.56 -11.22
N ASN A 102 13.78 8.23 -10.53
CA ASN A 102 14.59 9.29 -11.12
C ASN A 102 15.58 8.75 -12.18
N GLU A 103 16.16 7.57 -11.96
CA GLU A 103 16.96 6.85 -12.95
C GLU A 103 16.14 6.49 -14.20
N GLY A 104 14.91 6.00 -13.99
CA GLY A 104 13.94 5.75 -15.05
C GLY A 104 13.67 7.01 -15.87
N PHE A 105 13.39 8.14 -15.22
CA PHE A 105 13.20 9.42 -15.93
C PHE A 105 14.44 9.86 -16.70
N LEU A 106 15.64 9.71 -16.15
CA LEU A 106 16.88 10.00 -16.88
C LEU A 106 17.05 9.12 -18.11
N SER A 107 16.69 7.83 -18.02
CA SER A 107 16.78 6.89 -19.15
C SER A 107 15.86 7.24 -20.32
N LEU A 108 14.78 7.99 -20.07
CA LEU A 108 13.83 8.46 -21.08
C LEU A 108 14.22 9.81 -21.69
N THR A 109 15.30 10.44 -21.21
CA THR A 109 15.77 11.72 -21.76
C THR A 109 16.36 11.54 -23.15
N THR A 110 16.24 12.58 -23.95
CA THR A 110 16.74 12.64 -25.34
C THR A 110 17.58 13.90 -25.52
N ALA A 111 18.23 14.04 -26.68
CA ALA A 111 18.98 15.26 -27.02
C ALA A 111 18.12 16.55 -27.00
N ALA A 112 16.79 16.43 -27.09
CA ALA A 112 15.86 17.56 -27.00
C ALA A 112 15.42 17.88 -25.55
N THR A 113 15.82 17.07 -24.57
CA THR A 113 15.44 17.29 -23.17
C THR A 113 16.24 18.45 -22.58
N SER A 114 15.58 19.33 -21.84
CA SER A 114 16.22 20.46 -21.19
C SER A 114 17.30 20.03 -20.19
N GLU A 115 18.49 20.60 -20.28
CA GLU A 115 19.57 20.38 -19.31
C GLU A 115 19.14 20.80 -17.89
N THR A 116 18.27 21.81 -17.76
CA THR A 116 17.71 22.21 -16.47
C THR A 116 16.90 21.07 -15.85
N SER A 117 16.07 20.38 -16.62
CA SER A 117 15.29 19.24 -16.14
C SER A 117 16.19 18.07 -15.74
N ILE A 118 17.22 17.78 -16.55
CA ILE A 118 18.22 16.75 -16.25
C ILE A 118 18.94 17.08 -14.93
N LYS A 119 19.35 18.34 -14.75
CA LYS A 119 20.00 18.80 -13.53
C LYS A 119 19.09 18.66 -12.31
N MET A 120 17.81 19.06 -12.41
CA MET A 120 16.85 18.92 -11.30
C MET A 120 16.69 17.47 -10.83
N ILE A 121 16.67 16.52 -11.77
CA ILE A 121 16.60 15.08 -11.45
C ILE A 121 17.87 14.64 -10.72
N ARG A 122 19.05 15.00 -11.23
CA ARG A 122 20.34 14.68 -10.58
C ARG A 122 20.46 15.28 -9.18
N ASP A 123 20.09 16.54 -9.02
CA ASP A 123 20.10 17.24 -7.73
C ASP A 123 19.18 16.53 -6.72
N ARG A 124 18.01 16.04 -7.17
CA ARG A 124 17.10 15.27 -6.31
C ARG A 124 17.71 13.93 -5.89
N MET A 125 18.35 13.21 -6.80
CA MET A 125 19.05 11.96 -6.48
C MET A 125 20.17 12.18 -5.46
N ASP A 126 20.95 13.25 -5.61
CA ASP A 126 22.03 13.59 -4.66
C ASP A 126 21.49 13.97 -3.28
N TYR A 127 20.37 14.69 -3.22
CA TYR A 127 19.67 14.97 -1.97
C TYR A 127 19.23 13.68 -1.26
N ILE A 128 18.61 12.73 -1.99
CA ILE A 128 18.17 11.45 -1.42
C ILE A 128 19.35 10.68 -0.83
N LYS A 129 20.47 10.58 -1.57
CA LYS A 129 21.69 9.91 -1.08
C LYS A 129 22.24 10.55 0.20
N LYS A 130 22.21 11.88 0.30
CA LYS A 130 22.62 12.61 1.52
C LYS A 130 21.71 12.29 2.70
N VAL A 131 20.38 12.30 2.50
CA VAL A 131 19.40 11.98 3.55
C VAL A 131 19.55 10.54 4.05
N MET A 132 19.72 9.57 3.14
CA MET A 132 19.93 8.17 3.51
C MET A 132 21.19 7.99 4.36
N LYS A 133 22.28 8.66 3.98
CA LYS A 133 23.54 8.64 4.74
C LYS A 133 23.38 9.25 6.13
N SER A 134 22.71 10.40 6.25
CA SER A 134 22.50 11.05 7.56
C SER A 134 21.57 10.28 8.49
N ALA A 135 20.61 9.54 7.94
CA ALA A 135 19.62 8.77 8.70
C ALA A 135 20.05 7.31 8.95
N GLU A 136 21.27 6.93 8.58
CA GLU A 136 21.79 5.55 8.67
C GLU A 136 20.80 4.52 8.10
N LEU A 137 20.22 4.85 6.94
CA LEU A 137 19.32 3.98 6.21
C LEU A 137 20.12 3.23 5.15
N THR A 138 20.06 1.90 5.21
CA THR A 138 20.58 1.06 4.13
C THR A 138 19.53 1.01 3.01
N PRO A 139 19.90 1.24 1.74
CA PRO A 139 18.98 1.05 0.63
C PRO A 139 18.43 -0.38 0.63
N SER A 140 17.11 -0.51 0.61
CA SER A 140 16.43 -1.80 0.46
C SER A 140 15.58 -1.80 -0.79
N ARG A 141 15.61 -2.90 -1.54
CA ARG A 141 14.67 -3.12 -2.63
C ARG A 141 13.26 -3.33 -2.07
N HIS A 142 12.26 -3.05 -2.91
CA HIS A 142 10.87 -3.38 -2.59
C HIS A 142 10.72 -4.88 -2.33
N TRP A 143 9.85 -5.24 -1.39
CA TRP A 143 9.56 -6.64 -1.13
C TRP A 143 8.71 -7.25 -2.24
N ASN A 144 9.06 -8.47 -2.64
CA ASN A 144 8.22 -9.23 -3.55
C ASN A 144 6.93 -9.67 -2.84
N VAL A 145 5.77 -9.35 -3.43
CA VAL A 145 4.45 -9.64 -2.82
C VAL A 145 4.23 -11.14 -2.59
N ASN A 146 4.70 -12.01 -3.50
CA ASN A 146 4.62 -13.47 -3.31
C ASN A 146 5.41 -13.92 -2.08
N GLN A 147 6.61 -13.35 -1.88
CA GLN A 147 7.42 -13.64 -0.69
C GLN A 147 6.77 -13.09 0.58
N LEU A 148 6.16 -11.91 0.54
CA LEU A 148 5.38 -11.38 1.67
C LEU A 148 4.21 -12.30 2.02
N ALA A 149 3.48 -12.80 1.02
CA ALA A 149 2.39 -13.73 1.23
C ALA A 149 2.85 -15.04 1.88
N LEU A 150 4.01 -15.57 1.48
CA LEU A 150 4.62 -16.73 2.15
C LEU A 150 4.96 -16.41 3.62
N LYS A 151 5.65 -15.30 3.87
CA LYS A 151 6.11 -14.91 5.22
C LYS A 151 4.97 -14.57 6.18
N THR A 152 3.81 -14.20 5.66
CA THR A 152 2.63 -13.83 6.46
C THR A 152 1.55 -14.92 6.48
N ASN A 153 1.84 -16.12 5.93
CA ASN A 153 0.92 -17.25 5.83
C ASN A 153 -0.38 -16.94 5.03
N ASN A 154 -0.27 -16.19 3.95
CA ASN A 154 -1.37 -15.79 3.05
C ASN A 154 -1.14 -16.27 1.60
N LYS A 155 -0.37 -17.34 1.41
CA LYS A 155 0.00 -17.83 0.08
C LYS A 155 -1.20 -18.32 -0.73
N ILE A 156 -2.16 -18.96 -0.08
CA ILE A 156 -3.38 -19.47 -0.73
C ILE A 156 -4.20 -18.30 -1.26
N GLU A 157 -4.45 -17.29 -0.43
CA GLU A 157 -5.11 -16.05 -0.82
C GLU A 157 -4.34 -15.36 -1.95
N TYR A 158 -3.02 -15.21 -1.82
CA TYR A 158 -2.20 -14.62 -2.87
C TYR A 158 -2.34 -15.36 -4.20
N ASP A 159 -2.26 -16.69 -4.24
CA ASP A 159 -2.35 -17.44 -5.49
C ASP A 159 -3.73 -17.35 -6.15
N ALA A 160 -4.79 -17.42 -5.34
CA ALA A 160 -6.16 -17.28 -5.82
C ALA A 160 -6.40 -15.87 -6.38
N PHE A 161 -6.02 -14.87 -5.61
CA PHE A 161 -6.28 -13.47 -5.94
C PHE A 161 -5.34 -12.93 -7.01
N PHE A 162 -4.07 -13.31 -7.04
CA PHE A 162 -3.14 -12.87 -8.07
C PHE A 162 -3.61 -13.33 -9.46
N LYS A 163 -4.04 -14.59 -9.58
CA LYS A 163 -4.63 -15.10 -10.81
C LYS A 163 -5.88 -14.30 -11.21
N LEU A 164 -6.77 -14.05 -10.26
CA LEU A 164 -8.01 -13.33 -10.50
C LEU A 164 -7.76 -11.86 -10.86
N TYR A 165 -7.10 -11.10 -9.98
CA TYR A 165 -6.80 -9.69 -10.18
C TYR A 165 -6.05 -9.44 -11.50
N SER A 166 -5.10 -10.31 -11.87
CA SER A 166 -4.35 -10.15 -13.13
C SER A 166 -5.25 -10.11 -14.39
N LYS A 167 -6.44 -10.71 -14.35
CA LYS A 167 -7.40 -10.66 -15.46
C LYS A 167 -8.16 -9.36 -15.55
N TYR A 168 -8.26 -8.62 -14.44
CA TYR A 168 -9.03 -7.38 -14.30
C TYR A 168 -8.18 -6.11 -14.21
N VAL A 169 -6.86 -6.23 -14.09
CA VAL A 169 -5.94 -5.07 -14.00
C VAL A 169 -5.00 -4.94 -15.20
N HIS A 170 -5.03 -5.90 -16.12
CA HIS A 170 -4.24 -5.91 -17.35
C HIS A 170 -5.16 -6.11 -18.55
N PRO A 171 -4.75 -5.68 -19.77
CA PRO A 171 -5.50 -5.91 -21.01
C PRO A 171 -5.43 -7.38 -21.41
N SER A 172 -6.04 -8.25 -20.61
CA SER A 172 -6.07 -9.69 -20.82
C SER A 172 -7.11 -10.06 -21.88
N SER A 173 -6.96 -11.22 -22.52
CA SER A 173 -8.00 -11.72 -23.46
C SER A 173 -9.39 -11.79 -22.83
N TRP A 174 -9.48 -11.94 -21.50
CA TRP A 174 -10.76 -11.90 -20.79
C TRP A 174 -11.44 -10.54 -20.86
N ILE A 175 -10.70 -9.42 -20.77
CA ILE A 175 -11.31 -8.09 -20.93
C ILE A 175 -11.49 -7.77 -22.42
N VAL A 176 -10.46 -8.04 -23.22
CA VAL A 176 -10.39 -7.56 -24.61
C VAL A 176 -11.38 -8.27 -25.54
N ASN A 177 -11.64 -9.57 -25.29
CA ASN A 177 -12.47 -10.40 -26.18
C ASN A 177 -13.85 -10.75 -25.60
N SER A 178 -14.19 -10.30 -24.39
CA SER A 178 -15.51 -10.57 -23.80
C SER A 178 -16.44 -9.37 -23.97
N HIS A 179 -17.74 -9.62 -23.95
CA HIS A 179 -18.72 -8.57 -23.84
C HIS A 179 -18.66 -7.89 -22.46
N ASN A 180 -19.05 -6.62 -22.39
CA ASN A 180 -19.01 -5.83 -21.16
C ASN A 180 -19.72 -6.51 -19.97
N TYR A 181 -20.89 -7.10 -20.20
CA TYR A 181 -21.67 -7.77 -19.15
C TYR A 181 -21.00 -9.04 -18.57
N GLU A 182 -20.04 -9.64 -19.30
CA GLU A 182 -19.33 -10.83 -18.87
C GLU A 182 -18.22 -10.47 -17.88
N TYR A 183 -17.37 -9.49 -18.24
CA TYR A 183 -16.26 -9.09 -17.39
C TYR A 183 -16.69 -8.08 -16.32
N ASP A 184 -17.55 -7.10 -16.64
CA ASP A 184 -18.05 -6.08 -15.71
C ASP A 184 -19.23 -6.60 -14.85
N ASN A 185 -19.18 -7.87 -14.48
CA ASN A 185 -20.27 -8.60 -13.84
C ASN A 185 -20.51 -8.13 -12.39
N PRO A 186 -21.77 -7.82 -12.00
CA PRO A 186 -22.10 -7.39 -10.63
C PRO A 186 -21.69 -8.37 -9.53
N VAL A 187 -21.73 -9.68 -9.79
CA VAL A 187 -21.30 -10.72 -8.84
C VAL A 187 -19.80 -10.60 -8.58
N PHE A 188 -19.00 -10.41 -9.63
CA PHE A 188 -17.54 -10.28 -9.50
C PHE A 188 -17.17 -8.95 -8.83
N LYS A 189 -17.87 -7.85 -9.13
CA LYS A 189 -17.73 -6.58 -8.39
C LYS A 189 -17.97 -6.78 -6.90
N ASN A 190 -19.03 -7.49 -6.53
CA ASN A 190 -19.36 -7.76 -5.12
C ASN A 190 -18.30 -8.62 -4.42
N ILE A 191 -17.69 -9.58 -5.11
CA ILE A 191 -16.58 -10.37 -4.58
C ILE A 191 -15.40 -9.44 -4.27
N PHE A 192 -14.96 -8.62 -5.23
CA PHE A 192 -13.84 -7.70 -5.00
C PHE A 192 -14.14 -6.69 -3.89
N PHE A 193 -15.36 -6.15 -3.87
CA PHE A 193 -15.81 -5.25 -2.81
C PHE A 193 -15.72 -5.90 -1.43
N SER A 194 -16.26 -7.11 -1.30
CA SER A 194 -16.25 -7.87 -0.04
C SER A 194 -14.82 -8.20 0.40
N GLN A 195 -13.94 -8.58 -0.53
CA GLN A 195 -12.53 -8.85 -0.23
C GLN A 195 -11.80 -7.59 0.27
N GLY A 196 -12.01 -6.45 -0.39
CA GLY A 196 -11.47 -5.17 0.07
C GLY A 196 -11.93 -4.84 1.50
N GLN A 197 -13.21 -5.04 1.83
CA GLN A 197 -13.70 -4.87 3.21
C GLN A 197 -13.04 -5.83 4.20
N ILE A 198 -12.87 -7.10 3.83
CA ILE A 198 -12.22 -8.12 4.68
C ILE A 198 -10.78 -7.70 4.99
N PHE A 199 -10.00 -7.30 3.99
CA PHE A 199 -8.60 -6.90 4.22
C PHE A 199 -8.49 -5.61 5.04
N THR A 200 -9.37 -4.62 4.80
CA THR A 200 -9.45 -3.43 5.66
C THR A 200 -9.75 -3.82 7.11
N LYS A 201 -10.71 -4.71 7.36
CA LYS A 201 -11.02 -5.19 8.71
C LYS A 201 -9.84 -5.91 9.35
N ARG A 202 -9.11 -6.74 8.60
CA ARG A 202 -7.91 -7.43 9.07
C ARG A 202 -6.80 -6.43 9.45
N ILE A 203 -6.59 -5.39 8.64
CA ILE A 203 -5.64 -4.30 8.94
C ILE A 203 -6.01 -3.59 10.24
N VAL A 204 -7.28 -3.16 10.38
CA VAL A 204 -7.80 -2.51 11.60
C VAL A 204 -7.53 -3.39 12.83
N LYS A 205 -7.87 -4.68 12.75
CA LYS A 205 -7.65 -5.64 13.85
C LYS A 205 -6.17 -5.76 14.22
N LEU A 206 -5.28 -5.89 13.22
CA LEU A 206 -3.83 -5.98 13.46
C LEU A 206 -3.29 -4.73 14.15
N ILE A 207 -3.70 -3.54 13.72
CA ILE A 207 -3.24 -2.28 14.30
C ILE A 207 -3.78 -2.12 15.73
N TYR A 208 -5.04 -2.46 16.00
CA TYR A 208 -5.55 -2.44 17.38
C TYR A 208 -4.82 -3.43 18.27
N LYS A 209 -4.52 -4.63 17.78
CA LYS A 209 -3.69 -5.59 18.53
C LYS A 209 -2.31 -5.00 18.85
N TYR A 210 -1.66 -4.37 17.88
CA TYR A 210 -0.38 -3.67 18.08
C TYR A 210 -0.49 -2.56 19.15
N GLN A 211 -1.57 -1.79 19.15
CA GLN A 211 -1.82 -0.73 20.14
C GLN A 211 -2.31 -1.25 21.51
N GLY A 212 -2.45 -2.57 21.70
CA GLY A 212 -3.01 -3.14 22.93
C GLY A 212 -4.50 -2.87 23.14
N LYS A 213 -5.24 -2.56 22.08
CA LYS A 213 -6.67 -2.19 22.08
C LYS A 213 -7.60 -3.31 21.63
N GLU A 214 -7.21 -4.59 21.77
CA GLU A 214 -8.04 -5.71 21.32
C GLU A 214 -9.40 -5.71 22.03
N THR A 215 -10.47 -5.40 21.29
CA THR A 215 -11.83 -5.76 21.71
C THR A 215 -12.02 -7.26 21.46
N ILE A 216 -12.19 -8.00 22.55
CA ILE A 216 -12.71 -9.38 22.53
C ILE A 216 -14.14 -9.31 21.99
N THR A 217 -14.35 -9.47 20.69
CA THR A 217 -15.67 -9.76 20.09
C THR A 217 -15.54 -10.50 18.77
#